data_AF-A0A1V9Z6H5-F1
#
_entry.id   AF-A0A1V9Z6H5-F1
#
_cell.length_a   1.000
_cell.length_b   1.000
_cell.length_c   1.000
_cell.angle_alpha   90.00
_cell.angle_beta   90.00
_cell.angle_gamma   90.00
#
_symmetry.space_group_name_H-M   'P 1'
#
loop_
_entity.id
_entity.type
_entity.pdbx_description
1 polymer ?
#
loop_
_entity_poly.entity_id
_entity_poly.type
_entity_poly.pdbx_seq_one_letter_code
_entity_poly.pdbx_strand_id
1 'polypeptide(L)'
;MGCERRTSFLGVPTPCYIPATVAGNMPHLTPDNCAKLADLSLVGVNFGELFSSMAFLEQTKMDFKSYLHLPNECKVIFSITDVTNMPIARNTKTQTKSMRSFESSNGRKQITADEYMKAVNQYAPSSFLALADEVDPTFGYKRQQTAVETSIAWLDECIAARPADTPVLGVLVGGNEPRLRDISVKETVKRAIDGVAISGFGGGETQAFREATLLSYQTTVPAALPRLLLNIGQPLDVLASVGLGVDAFMSSYPLIVTKFAYALVFWTDNESTAEAMETTKINLRDKQYERDARPLLPGCSCFACARHSRAYINHLLNVHEMLADVLLYMHNMHHYYAFFAAIRASIANGTFERYRDEFTTKYTQ
;
A
#
# COMPACT_ATOMS: atom_id res chain seq x y z
N MET A 1 4.31 -20.52 -20.11
CA MET A 1 4.88 -19.40 -20.89
C MET A 1 5.32 -18.35 -19.90
N GLY A 2 6.64 -18.27 -19.64
CA GLY A 2 7.20 -17.40 -18.61
C GLY A 2 7.11 -15.95 -19.03
N CYS A 3 6.24 -15.18 -18.40
CA CYS A 3 6.32 -13.73 -18.42
C CYS A 3 7.64 -13.34 -17.73
N GLU A 4 8.57 -12.68 -18.42
CA GLU A 4 9.78 -12.12 -17.81
C GLU A 4 9.35 -11.15 -16.70
N ARG A 5 9.34 -11.64 -15.46
CA ARG A 5 8.95 -10.84 -14.29
C ARG A 5 10.07 -9.89 -13.96
N ARG A 6 9.73 -8.62 -13.74
CA ARG A 6 10.68 -7.62 -13.26
C ARG A 6 11.23 -8.07 -11.92
N THR A 7 12.51 -7.81 -11.71
CA THR A 7 13.21 -8.19 -10.47
C THR A 7 13.24 -7.06 -9.45
N SER A 8 12.91 -5.81 -9.83
CA SER A 8 12.88 -4.70 -8.86
C SER A 8 11.93 -3.52 -9.18
N PHE A 9 11.50 -2.85 -8.12
CA PHE A 9 10.76 -1.59 -8.10
C PHE A 9 11.54 -0.58 -7.25
N LEU A 10 12.00 0.52 -7.86
CA LEU A 10 12.91 1.50 -7.23
C LEU A 10 14.12 0.83 -6.56
N GLY A 11 14.67 -0.24 -7.16
CA GLY A 11 15.80 -1.00 -6.65
C GLY A 11 15.48 -2.00 -5.54
N VAL A 12 14.20 -2.18 -5.17
CA VAL A 12 13.76 -3.16 -4.17
C VAL A 12 13.21 -4.41 -4.88
N PRO A 13 13.56 -5.63 -4.45
CA PRO A 13 13.08 -6.86 -5.07
C PRO A 13 11.57 -7.00 -5.10
N THR A 14 11.01 -7.39 -6.25
CA THR A 14 9.57 -7.57 -6.46
C THR A 14 9.16 -9.05 -6.39
N PRO A 15 7.97 -9.39 -5.85
CA PRO A 15 7.00 -8.47 -5.28
C PRO A 15 7.40 -7.89 -3.91
N CYS A 16 7.02 -6.63 -3.67
CA CYS A 16 7.33 -5.92 -2.42
C CYS A 16 6.11 -5.26 -1.76
N TYR A 17 6.20 -5.10 -0.43
CA TYR A 17 5.25 -4.35 0.37
C TYR A 17 5.74 -2.93 0.68
N ILE A 18 4.84 -1.97 0.53
CA ILE A 18 5.05 -0.55 0.84
C ILE A 18 4.02 -0.15 1.90
N PRO A 19 4.43 0.11 3.15
CA PRO A 19 3.53 0.66 4.14
C PRO A 19 3.07 2.06 3.75
N ALA A 20 1.76 2.28 3.83
CA ALA A 20 1.17 3.60 3.68
C ALA A 20 1.28 4.37 5.00
N THR A 21 1.84 5.57 4.95
CA THR A 21 2.01 6.46 6.10
C THR A 21 1.45 7.83 5.79
N VAL A 22 1.16 8.54 6.86
CA VAL A 22 0.71 9.91 6.80
C VAL A 22 1.89 10.86 6.59
N ALA A 23 2.87 10.82 7.49
CA ALA A 23 4.01 11.73 7.49
C ALA A 23 5.35 10.96 7.52
N GLY A 24 5.48 9.93 6.68
CA GLY A 24 6.70 9.13 6.53
C GLY A 24 6.92 8.07 7.60
N ASN A 25 6.68 8.39 8.88
CA ASN A 25 6.93 7.46 9.96
C ASN A 25 5.80 6.43 10.11
N MET A 26 6.20 5.20 10.47
CA MET A 26 5.26 4.12 10.76
C MET A 26 4.42 4.49 11.98
N PRO A 27 3.09 4.37 11.93
CA PRO A 27 2.24 4.61 13.11
C PRO A 27 2.73 3.81 14.30
N HIS A 28 2.72 4.39 15.51
CA HIS A 28 3.12 3.71 16.76
C HIS A 28 4.59 3.27 16.89
N LEU A 29 5.39 3.24 15.82
CA LEU A 29 6.76 2.75 15.86
C LEU A 29 7.76 3.90 15.70
N THR A 30 8.69 3.96 16.64
CA THR A 30 9.85 4.86 16.57
C THR A 30 10.86 4.39 15.52
N PRO A 31 11.75 5.28 15.03
CA PRO A 31 12.74 4.92 14.01
C PRO A 31 13.67 3.76 14.40
N ASP A 32 14.05 3.64 15.68
CA ASP A 32 14.88 2.54 16.20
C ASP A 32 14.17 1.17 16.15
N ASN A 33 12.84 1.16 16.30
CA ASN A 33 12.05 -0.05 16.12
C ASN A 33 11.87 -0.38 14.63
N CYS A 34 11.64 0.64 13.80
CA CYS A 34 11.55 0.48 12.35
C CYS A 34 12.87 -0.02 11.73
N ALA A 35 14.03 0.40 12.27
CA ALA A 35 15.35 -0.07 11.82
C ALA A 35 15.55 -1.59 11.97
N LYS A 36 14.79 -2.25 12.86
CA LYS A 36 14.80 -3.72 13.03
C LYS A 36 14.08 -4.46 11.90
N LEU A 37 13.27 -3.75 11.10
CA LEU A 37 12.59 -4.29 9.92
C LEU A 37 13.50 -4.09 8.70
N ALA A 38 14.45 -5.01 8.46
CA ALA A 38 15.44 -4.86 7.39
C ALA A 38 14.83 -4.70 5.98
N ASP A 39 13.66 -5.30 5.74
CA ASP A 39 12.93 -5.19 4.47
C ASP A 39 12.17 -3.85 4.29
N LEU A 40 12.04 -3.04 5.35
CA LEU A 40 11.46 -1.70 5.27
C LEU A 40 12.46 -0.79 4.53
N SER A 41 12.24 -0.67 3.22
CA SER A 41 13.09 0.07 2.27
C SER A 41 12.29 1.05 1.40
N LEU A 42 10.96 0.95 1.42
CA LEU A 42 10.04 1.84 0.73
C LEU A 42 8.97 2.29 1.71
N VAL A 43 8.52 3.53 1.57
CA VAL A 43 7.36 4.04 2.30
C VAL A 43 6.48 4.91 1.41
N GLY A 44 5.18 4.68 1.50
CA GLY A 44 4.17 5.55 0.90
C GLY A 44 3.88 6.71 1.83
N VAL A 45 3.91 7.94 1.32
CA VAL A 45 3.66 9.15 2.12
C VAL A 45 2.51 9.94 1.54
N ASN A 46 1.48 10.15 2.37
CA ASN A 46 0.31 10.94 2.00
C ASN A 46 0.60 12.45 2.14
N PHE A 47 0.51 13.16 1.03
CA PHE A 47 0.66 14.60 0.96
C PHE A 47 -0.35 15.38 1.82
N GLY A 48 -1.55 14.84 2.06
CA GLY A 48 -2.66 15.55 2.71
C GLY A 48 -2.30 16.18 4.06
N GLU A 49 -1.35 15.60 4.77
CA GLU A 49 -0.95 15.99 6.12
C GLU A 49 0.39 16.73 6.17
N LEU A 50 1.05 16.91 5.02
CA LEU A 50 2.37 17.52 4.95
C LEU A 50 2.36 19.01 4.61
N PHE A 51 1.22 19.58 4.21
CA PHE A 51 1.13 20.99 3.80
C PHE A 51 1.76 21.99 4.77
N SER A 52 1.61 21.78 6.07
CA SER A 52 2.19 22.65 7.10
C SER A 52 3.71 22.61 7.13
N SER A 53 4.34 21.52 6.66
CA SER A 53 5.79 21.37 6.65
C SER A 53 6.50 22.10 5.51
N MET A 54 5.79 22.45 4.42
CA MET A 54 6.41 23.12 3.26
C MET A 54 7.10 24.44 3.65
N ALA A 55 6.40 25.30 4.40
CA ALA A 55 6.95 26.58 4.82
C ALA A 55 8.20 26.41 5.70
N PHE A 56 8.20 25.38 6.56
CA PHE A 56 9.36 25.06 7.41
C PHE A 56 10.56 24.59 6.58
N LEU A 57 10.35 23.67 5.63
CA LEU A 57 11.43 23.16 4.79
C LEU A 57 12.04 24.27 3.91
N GLU A 58 11.20 25.16 3.39
CA GLU A 58 11.67 26.30 2.58
C GLU A 58 12.51 27.28 3.40
N GLN A 59 12.06 27.64 4.61
CA GLN A 59 12.77 28.57 5.49
C GLN A 59 14.09 27.99 6.01
N THR A 60 14.09 26.71 6.38
CA THR A 60 15.27 26.05 6.99
C THR A 60 16.24 25.48 5.96
N LYS A 61 15.81 25.32 4.70
CA LYS A 61 16.53 24.60 3.64
C LYS A 61 16.88 23.15 4.02
N MET A 62 16.15 22.58 4.98
CA MET A 62 16.26 21.16 5.35
C MET A 62 15.70 20.29 4.23
N ASP A 63 16.42 19.24 3.84
CA ASP A 63 15.90 18.29 2.87
C ASP A 63 14.84 17.37 3.50
N PHE A 64 13.91 16.89 2.68
CA PHE A 64 12.77 16.11 3.17
C PHE A 64 13.16 14.76 3.77
N LYS A 65 14.23 14.14 3.28
CA LYS A 65 14.74 12.87 3.83
C LYS A 65 15.25 13.09 5.27
N SER A 66 16.00 14.16 5.48
CA SER A 66 16.43 14.60 6.81
C SER A 66 15.24 14.95 7.69
N TYR A 67 14.23 15.65 7.18
CA TYR A 67 13.03 15.99 7.95
C TYR A 67 12.29 14.75 8.48
N LEU A 68 12.18 13.69 7.67
CA LEU A 68 11.47 12.48 8.08
C LEU A 68 12.29 11.54 8.97
N HIS A 69 13.62 11.59 8.90
CA HIS A 69 14.55 10.71 9.63
C HIS A 69 14.21 9.21 9.50
N LEU A 70 13.83 8.78 8.29
CA LEU A 70 13.47 7.37 8.05
C LEU A 70 14.68 6.45 8.18
N PRO A 71 14.52 5.25 8.76
CA PRO A 71 15.60 4.26 8.86
C PRO A 71 15.87 3.59 7.50
N ASN A 72 16.92 2.75 7.46
CA ASN A 72 17.23 1.84 6.35
C ASN A 72 17.34 2.49 4.96
N GLU A 73 17.68 3.78 4.93
CA GLU A 73 17.70 4.59 3.69
C GLU A 73 16.40 4.50 2.88
N CYS A 74 15.26 4.39 3.56
CA CYS A 74 13.94 4.27 2.95
C CYS A 74 13.71 5.28 1.83
N LYS A 75 13.25 4.77 0.70
CA LYS A 75 12.80 5.56 -0.44
C LYS A 75 11.35 5.96 -0.26
N VAL A 76 11.06 7.23 -0.54
CA VAL A 76 9.73 7.80 -0.35
C VAL A 76 8.96 7.77 -1.67
N ILE A 77 7.77 7.17 -1.63
CA ILE A 77 6.79 7.20 -2.71
C ILE A 77 5.70 8.18 -2.29
N PHE A 78 5.68 9.33 -2.95
CA PHE A 78 4.77 10.40 -2.62
C PHE A 78 3.43 10.22 -3.33
N SER A 79 2.34 10.39 -2.60
CA SER A 79 1.00 10.23 -3.13
C SER A 79 0.06 11.19 -2.41
N ILE A 80 -0.97 11.64 -3.12
CA ILE A 80 -2.11 12.32 -2.51
C ILE A 80 -3.31 11.38 -2.34
N THR A 81 -3.20 10.14 -2.79
CA THR A 81 -4.15 9.06 -2.51
C THR A 81 -3.98 8.64 -1.06
N ASP A 82 -5.02 8.83 -0.25
CA ASP A 82 -5.03 8.34 1.12
C ASP A 82 -5.29 6.83 1.15
N VAL A 83 -4.21 6.05 1.24
CA VAL A 83 -4.25 4.59 1.43
C VAL A 83 -4.38 4.21 2.92
N THR A 84 -4.29 5.19 3.83
CA THR A 84 -4.28 4.96 5.29
C THR A 84 -5.68 4.87 5.90
N ASN A 85 -6.68 5.42 5.24
CA ASN A 85 -8.08 5.38 5.66
C ASN A 85 -8.94 4.59 4.68
N MET A 86 -9.88 3.82 5.24
CA MET A 86 -10.89 3.07 4.51
C MET A 86 -12.28 3.51 5.01
N PRO A 87 -13.18 3.97 4.13
CA PRO A 87 -12.97 4.19 2.70
C PRO A 87 -12.04 5.39 2.43
N ILE A 88 -11.30 5.34 1.31
CA ILE A 88 -10.56 6.50 0.79
C ILE A 88 -11.54 7.68 0.72
N ALA A 89 -11.14 8.84 1.23
CA ALA A 89 -11.89 10.07 1.01
C ALA A 89 -11.97 10.35 -0.50
N ARG A 90 -13.11 10.01 -1.09
CA ARG A 90 -13.36 10.11 -2.53
C ARG A 90 -13.98 11.46 -2.85
N ASN A 91 -13.70 11.97 -4.05
CA ASN A 91 -14.29 13.22 -4.50
C ASN A 91 -15.82 13.11 -4.57
N THR A 92 -16.53 13.80 -3.68
CA THR A 92 -17.98 13.67 -3.48
C THR A 92 -18.86 14.56 -4.36
N LYS A 93 -18.29 15.53 -5.09
CA LYS A 93 -19.06 16.45 -5.94
C LYS A 93 -18.34 16.70 -7.28
N THR A 94 -19.12 17.07 -8.29
CA THR A 94 -18.66 17.61 -9.57
C THR A 94 -17.65 18.74 -9.31
N GLN A 95 -16.38 18.43 -9.51
CA GLN A 95 -15.31 19.39 -9.36
C GLN A 95 -15.44 20.50 -10.42
N THR A 96 -14.98 21.70 -10.09
CA THR A 96 -14.40 22.56 -11.12
C THR A 96 -13.28 21.77 -11.79
N LYS A 97 -13.27 21.71 -13.13
CA LYS A 97 -12.41 20.82 -13.95
C LYS A 97 -10.90 20.83 -13.66
N SER A 98 -10.40 21.66 -12.74
CA SER A 98 -8.99 21.93 -12.49
C SER A 98 -8.46 21.57 -11.09
N MET A 99 -9.27 21.05 -10.15
CA MET A 99 -8.80 20.81 -8.77
C MET A 99 -9.20 19.46 -8.16
N ARG A 100 -8.23 18.75 -7.59
CA ARG A 100 -8.42 17.53 -6.80
C ARG A 100 -8.74 17.90 -5.35
N SER A 101 -9.84 17.36 -4.80
CA SER A 101 -10.07 17.45 -3.35
C SER A 101 -9.40 16.27 -2.62
N PHE A 102 -9.00 16.51 -1.38
CA PHE A 102 -8.51 15.48 -0.46
C PHE A 102 -8.82 15.93 0.98
N GLU A 103 -8.81 14.98 1.91
CA GLU A 103 -9.04 15.24 3.33
C GLU A 103 -7.70 15.33 4.07
N SER A 104 -7.66 16.20 5.08
CA SER A 104 -6.56 16.31 6.03
C SER A 104 -7.12 16.43 7.45
N SER A 105 -6.28 16.30 8.46
CA SER A 105 -6.60 16.54 9.87
C SER A 105 -7.18 17.94 10.12
N ASN A 106 -6.86 18.90 9.22
CA ASN A 106 -7.38 20.25 9.23
C ASN A 106 -8.61 20.45 8.33
N GLY A 107 -9.26 19.35 7.91
CA GLY A 107 -10.43 19.34 7.04
C GLY A 107 -10.12 19.21 5.55
N ARG A 108 -11.18 19.34 4.73
CA ARG A 108 -11.14 19.19 3.28
C ARG A 108 -10.36 20.31 2.62
N LYS A 109 -9.45 19.94 1.73
CA LYS A 109 -8.63 20.84 0.93
C LYS A 109 -8.76 20.53 -0.55
N GLN A 110 -8.31 21.45 -1.38
CA GLN A 110 -8.26 21.32 -2.84
C GLN A 110 -6.87 21.69 -3.33
N ILE A 111 -6.43 21.04 -4.40
CA ILE A 111 -5.15 21.33 -5.04
C ILE A 111 -5.23 21.15 -6.56
N THR A 112 -4.50 22.01 -7.27
CA THR A 112 -4.27 21.90 -8.71
C THR A 112 -3.07 21.00 -9.03
N ALA A 113 -2.90 20.61 -10.30
CA ALA A 113 -1.70 19.87 -10.72
C ALA A 113 -0.42 20.70 -10.54
N ASP A 114 -0.46 22.00 -10.81
CA ASP A 114 0.68 22.92 -10.59
C ASP A 114 1.11 22.97 -9.12
N GLU A 115 0.16 23.20 -8.20
CA GLU A 115 0.46 23.22 -6.77
C GLU A 115 0.96 21.87 -6.26
N TYR A 116 0.40 20.76 -6.77
CA TYR A 116 0.86 19.42 -6.43
C TYR A 116 2.31 19.20 -6.89
N MET A 117 2.65 19.62 -8.11
CA MET A 117 4.00 19.50 -8.64
C MET A 117 5.01 20.43 -7.96
N LYS A 118 4.60 21.62 -7.51
CA LYS A 118 5.43 22.46 -6.61
C LYS A 118 5.79 21.71 -5.34
N ALA A 119 4.83 21.01 -4.73
CA ALA A 119 5.08 20.18 -3.56
C ALA A 119 6.02 19.02 -3.88
N VAL A 120 5.79 18.28 -4.96
CA VAL A 120 6.69 17.18 -5.41
C VAL A 120 8.12 17.69 -5.60
N ASN A 121 8.30 18.83 -6.27
CA ASN A 121 9.62 19.40 -6.55
C ASN A 121 10.32 19.89 -5.28
N GLN A 122 9.56 20.40 -4.31
CA GLN A 122 10.11 20.84 -3.03
C GLN A 122 10.48 19.66 -2.11
N TYR A 123 9.62 18.63 -2.02
CA TYR A 123 9.90 17.45 -1.20
C TYR A 123 10.93 16.51 -1.83
N ALA A 124 11.11 16.56 -3.16
CA ALA A 124 12.03 15.73 -3.92
C ALA A 124 11.96 14.23 -3.51
N PRO A 125 10.77 13.60 -3.57
CA PRO A 125 10.64 12.20 -3.17
C PRO A 125 11.38 11.27 -4.13
N SER A 126 11.60 10.02 -3.73
CA SER A 126 12.24 9.01 -4.59
C SER A 126 11.38 8.60 -5.79
N SER A 127 10.06 8.78 -5.68
CA SER A 127 9.08 8.65 -6.77
C SER A 127 7.75 9.26 -6.33
N PHE A 128 6.83 9.51 -7.27
CA PHE A 128 5.48 9.99 -6.95
C PHE A 128 4.41 9.38 -7.87
N LEU A 129 3.19 9.33 -7.37
CA LEU A 129 1.99 9.01 -8.15
C LEU A 129 1.49 10.30 -8.80
N ALA A 130 1.22 10.27 -10.10
CA ALA A 130 0.63 11.42 -10.79
C ALA A 130 -0.72 11.81 -10.14
N LEU A 131 -1.04 13.11 -10.18
CA LEU A 131 -2.31 13.59 -9.69
C LEU A 131 -3.46 12.94 -10.49
N ALA A 132 -4.42 12.33 -9.79
CA ALA A 132 -5.52 11.62 -10.43
C ALA A 132 -6.85 11.87 -9.71
N ASP A 133 -7.93 11.87 -10.48
CA ASP A 133 -9.28 12.06 -9.96
C ASP A 133 -9.86 10.71 -9.52
N GLU A 134 -9.62 10.34 -8.28
CA GLU A 134 -10.12 9.09 -7.71
C GLU A 134 -11.53 9.30 -7.15
N VAL A 135 -12.48 8.54 -7.68
CA VAL A 135 -13.90 8.66 -7.38
C VAL A 135 -14.47 7.36 -6.84
N ASP A 136 -15.56 7.49 -6.08
CA ASP A 136 -16.29 6.35 -5.55
C ASP A 136 -16.89 5.49 -6.68
N PRO A 137 -16.79 4.15 -6.65
CA PRO A 137 -17.38 3.28 -7.65
C PRO A 137 -18.92 3.37 -7.71
N THR A 138 -19.58 3.92 -6.67
CA THR A 138 -21.04 4.19 -6.70
C THR A 138 -21.43 5.33 -7.65
N PHE A 139 -20.49 6.16 -8.11
CA PHE A 139 -20.77 7.17 -9.12
C PHE A 139 -21.02 6.53 -10.49
N GLY A 140 -22.03 7.04 -11.20
CA GLY A 140 -22.40 6.55 -12.53
C GLY A 140 -21.34 6.78 -13.60
N TYR A 141 -21.47 6.03 -14.70
CA TYR A 141 -20.52 5.97 -15.83
C TYR A 141 -19.96 7.33 -16.27
N LYS A 142 -20.79 8.36 -16.43
CA LYS A 142 -20.35 9.70 -16.88
C LYS A 142 -19.32 10.33 -15.94
N ARG A 143 -19.50 10.20 -14.61
CA ARG A 143 -18.57 10.78 -13.63
C ARG A 143 -17.25 10.03 -13.60
N GLN A 144 -17.30 8.70 -13.75
CA GLN A 144 -16.12 7.84 -13.90
C GLN A 144 -15.36 8.17 -15.18
N GLN A 145 -16.07 8.41 -16.28
CA GLN A 145 -15.45 8.81 -17.54
C GLN A 145 -14.70 10.14 -17.41
N THR A 146 -15.35 11.17 -16.83
CA THR A 146 -14.69 12.44 -16.54
C THR A 146 -13.47 12.25 -15.63
N ALA A 147 -13.54 11.35 -14.64
CA ALA A 147 -12.41 11.06 -13.78
C ALA A 147 -11.20 10.49 -14.55
N VAL A 148 -11.45 9.59 -15.51
CA VAL A 148 -10.41 9.07 -16.42
C VAL A 148 -9.82 10.19 -17.26
N GLU A 149 -10.66 11.00 -17.91
CA GLU A 149 -10.23 12.11 -18.78
C GLU A 149 -9.39 13.14 -18.00
N THR A 150 -9.85 13.55 -16.81
CA THR A 150 -9.12 14.48 -15.93
C THR A 150 -7.79 13.89 -15.46
N SER A 151 -7.76 12.61 -15.09
CA SER A 151 -6.51 11.97 -14.63
C SER A 151 -5.46 11.90 -15.74
N ILE A 152 -5.87 11.73 -16.99
CA ILE A 152 -4.97 11.76 -18.15
C ILE A 152 -4.44 13.19 -18.37
N ALA A 153 -5.29 14.21 -18.29
CA ALA A 153 -4.88 15.60 -18.43
C ALA A 153 -3.87 16.01 -17.33
N TRP A 154 -4.15 15.65 -16.08
CA TRP A 154 -3.24 15.91 -14.96
C TRP A 154 -1.94 15.11 -15.04
N LEU A 155 -1.95 13.90 -15.61
CA LEU A 155 -0.73 13.16 -15.91
C LEU A 155 0.16 13.93 -16.89
N ASP A 156 -0.42 14.48 -17.95
CA ASP A 156 0.31 15.28 -18.95
C ASP A 156 0.93 16.53 -18.29
N GLU A 157 0.21 17.21 -17.39
CA GLU A 157 0.73 18.33 -16.58
C GLU A 157 1.85 17.91 -15.62
N CYS A 158 1.68 16.78 -14.91
CA CYS A 158 2.70 16.24 -14.00
C CYS A 158 4.00 15.89 -14.74
N ILE A 159 3.91 15.28 -15.93
CA ILE A 159 5.07 14.94 -16.74
C ILE A 159 5.78 16.21 -17.25
N ALA A 160 5.03 17.24 -17.62
CA ALA A 160 5.62 18.50 -18.08
C ALA A 160 6.41 19.23 -16.96
N ALA A 161 5.95 19.12 -15.71
CA ALA A 161 6.55 19.79 -14.56
C ALA A 161 7.52 18.91 -13.74
N ARG A 162 7.69 17.63 -14.09
CA ARG A 162 8.51 16.70 -13.31
C ARG A 162 10.01 17.04 -13.39
N PRO A 163 10.78 16.82 -12.31
CA PRO A 163 12.24 16.79 -12.39
C PRO A 163 12.71 15.62 -13.26
N ALA A 164 13.80 15.80 -14.01
CA ALA A 164 14.29 14.80 -14.97
C ALA A 164 14.56 13.42 -14.34
N ASP A 165 15.01 13.40 -13.09
CA ASP A 165 15.45 12.18 -12.39
C ASP A 165 14.41 11.60 -11.41
N THR A 166 13.18 12.11 -11.39
CA THR A 166 12.14 11.64 -10.46
C THR A 166 11.12 10.75 -11.18
N PRO A 167 11.10 9.43 -10.89
CA PRO A 167 10.16 8.51 -11.51
C PRO A 167 8.70 8.85 -11.20
N VAL A 168 7.85 8.87 -12.22
CA VAL A 168 6.40 9.12 -12.11
C VAL A 168 5.60 7.85 -12.40
N LEU A 169 4.64 7.54 -11.54
CA LEU A 169 3.67 6.48 -11.77
C LEU A 169 2.37 7.07 -12.31
N GLY A 170 1.96 6.63 -13.51
CA GLY A 170 0.65 6.94 -14.07
C GLY A 170 -0.45 6.21 -13.29
N VAL A 171 -1.43 6.93 -12.77
CA VAL A 171 -2.50 6.34 -11.95
C VAL A 171 -3.66 5.86 -12.84
N LEU A 172 -3.99 4.58 -12.72
CA LEU A 172 -5.09 3.93 -13.44
C LEU A 172 -6.37 4.02 -12.60
N VAL A 173 -7.39 4.66 -13.17
CA VAL A 173 -8.73 4.85 -12.58
C VAL A 173 -9.80 4.23 -13.48
N GLY A 174 -11.09 4.53 -13.25
CA GLY A 174 -12.21 4.02 -14.05
C GLY A 174 -13.24 3.20 -13.27
N GLY A 175 -13.15 3.15 -11.94
CA GLY A 175 -14.15 2.52 -11.07
C GLY A 175 -14.38 1.03 -11.39
N ASN A 176 -15.65 0.61 -11.29
CA ASN A 176 -16.08 -0.76 -11.59
C ASN A 176 -16.55 -0.94 -13.05
N GLU A 177 -16.03 -0.12 -13.97
CA GLU A 177 -16.44 -0.10 -15.38
C GLU A 177 -15.32 -0.66 -16.28
N PRO A 178 -15.44 -1.89 -16.82
CA PRO A 178 -14.37 -2.52 -17.61
C PRO A 178 -13.87 -1.66 -18.78
N ARG A 179 -14.81 -0.99 -19.47
CA ARG A 179 -14.48 -0.12 -20.60
C ARG A 179 -13.66 1.10 -20.18
N LEU A 180 -13.95 1.69 -19.02
CA LEU A 180 -13.20 2.84 -18.53
C LEU A 180 -11.84 2.43 -17.99
N ARG A 181 -11.73 1.25 -17.36
CA ARG A 181 -10.46 0.65 -16.98
C ARG A 181 -9.54 0.41 -18.18
N ASP A 182 -10.09 -0.06 -19.30
CA ASP A 182 -9.39 -0.27 -20.57
C ASP A 182 -8.91 1.05 -21.20
N ILE A 183 -9.79 2.06 -21.25
CA ILE A 183 -9.42 3.40 -21.73
C ILE A 183 -8.31 4.01 -20.87
N SER A 184 -8.46 3.94 -19.53
CA SER A 184 -7.48 4.51 -18.60
C SER A 184 -6.10 3.90 -18.80
N VAL A 185 -5.98 2.57 -18.89
CA VAL A 185 -4.66 1.95 -19.08
C VAL A 185 -4.09 2.26 -20.46
N LYS A 186 -4.87 2.17 -21.54
CA LYS A 186 -4.39 2.38 -22.91
C LYS A 186 -3.93 3.82 -23.16
N GLU A 187 -4.59 4.80 -22.54
CA GLU A 187 -4.17 6.19 -22.64
C GLU A 187 -2.95 6.49 -21.77
N THR A 188 -2.93 6.01 -20.53
CA THR A 188 -1.82 6.27 -19.61
C THR A 188 -0.49 5.71 -20.13
N VAL A 189 -0.46 4.48 -20.67
CA VAL A 189 0.78 3.85 -21.15
C VAL A 189 1.34 4.46 -22.44
N LYS A 190 0.62 5.37 -23.10
CA LYS A 190 1.15 6.16 -24.24
C LYS A 190 2.10 7.27 -23.80
N ARG A 191 2.06 7.65 -22.52
CA ARG A 191 2.87 8.73 -21.94
C ARG A 191 4.22 8.19 -21.46
N ALA A 192 5.20 9.08 -21.35
CA ALA A 192 6.54 8.76 -20.85
C ALA A 192 6.54 8.61 -19.31
N ILE A 193 6.01 7.49 -18.82
CA ILE A 193 5.92 7.14 -17.38
C ILE A 193 6.94 6.06 -16.99
N ASP A 194 7.22 5.94 -15.69
CA ASP A 194 8.20 5.00 -15.13
C ASP A 194 7.55 3.79 -14.44
N GLY A 195 6.22 3.80 -14.35
CA GLY A 195 5.40 2.73 -13.79
C GLY A 195 3.92 3.09 -13.82
N VAL A 196 3.07 2.16 -13.40
CA VAL A 196 1.63 2.38 -13.24
C VAL A 196 1.19 2.10 -11.82
N ALA A 197 0.33 2.96 -11.29
CA ALA A 197 -0.34 2.76 -10.01
C ALA A 197 -1.80 2.39 -10.25
N ILE A 198 -2.23 1.21 -9.81
CA ILE A 198 -3.58 0.70 -9.98
C ILE A 198 -4.41 1.14 -8.78
N SER A 199 -5.29 2.11 -8.99
CA SER A 199 -6.18 2.62 -7.94
C SER A 199 -7.65 2.19 -8.14
N GLY A 200 -8.52 2.56 -7.20
CA GLY A 200 -9.97 2.33 -7.25
C GLY A 200 -10.40 0.92 -6.86
N PHE A 201 -9.52 0.12 -6.25
CA PHE A 201 -9.83 -1.16 -5.62
C PHE A 201 -9.87 -1.06 -4.09
N GLY A 202 -10.41 -2.08 -3.41
CA GLY A 202 -10.71 -2.08 -1.97
C GLY A 202 -12.00 -1.33 -1.62
N GLY A 203 -12.83 -1.06 -2.63
CA GLY A 203 -13.94 -0.10 -2.59
C GLY A 203 -15.34 -0.69 -2.65
N GLY A 204 -15.46 -2.01 -2.65
CA GLY A 204 -16.71 -2.74 -2.90
C GLY A 204 -16.77 -3.38 -4.30
N GLU A 205 -15.65 -3.45 -5.03
CA GLU A 205 -15.56 -4.28 -6.23
C GLU A 205 -15.67 -5.78 -5.90
N THR A 206 -16.12 -6.57 -6.87
CA THR A 206 -16.07 -8.03 -6.74
C THR A 206 -14.65 -8.54 -7.02
N GLN A 207 -14.27 -9.64 -6.36
CA GLN A 207 -12.99 -10.30 -6.63
C GLN A 207 -12.83 -10.65 -8.12
N ALA A 208 -13.88 -11.18 -8.76
CA ALA A 208 -13.88 -11.53 -10.18
C ALA A 208 -13.62 -10.31 -11.09
N PHE A 209 -14.20 -9.14 -10.77
CA PHE A 209 -13.94 -7.92 -11.52
C PHE A 209 -12.49 -7.45 -11.39
N ARG A 210 -11.94 -7.49 -10.17
CA ARG A 210 -10.54 -7.14 -9.90
C ARG A 210 -9.60 -8.05 -10.67
N GLU A 211 -9.79 -9.37 -10.59
CA GLU A 211 -8.96 -10.36 -11.29
C GLU A 211 -9.02 -10.18 -12.81
N ALA A 212 -10.21 -10.01 -13.39
CA ALA A 212 -10.37 -9.76 -14.82
C ALA A 212 -9.65 -8.47 -15.26
N THR A 213 -9.70 -7.42 -14.44
CA THR A 213 -9.01 -6.16 -14.71
C THR A 213 -7.49 -6.31 -14.64
N LEU A 214 -6.97 -6.98 -13.61
CA LEU A 214 -5.54 -7.24 -13.46
C LEU A 214 -5.01 -8.12 -14.61
N LEU A 215 -5.77 -9.13 -15.02
CA LEU A 215 -5.44 -9.97 -16.18
C LEU A 215 -5.34 -9.14 -17.47
N SER A 216 -6.27 -8.21 -17.70
CA SER A 216 -6.20 -7.28 -18.84
C SER A 216 -4.97 -6.37 -18.78
N TYR A 217 -4.57 -5.94 -17.58
CA TYR A 217 -3.37 -5.11 -17.40
C TYR A 217 -2.06 -5.88 -17.59
N GLN A 218 -2.06 -7.19 -17.39
CA GLN A 218 -0.92 -8.05 -17.70
C GLN A 218 -0.52 -7.95 -19.18
N THR A 219 -1.50 -7.86 -20.10
CA THR A 219 -1.23 -7.76 -21.54
C THR A 219 -1.10 -6.33 -22.02
N THR A 220 -1.78 -5.37 -21.37
CA THR A 220 -1.86 -3.98 -21.86
C THR A 220 -0.74 -3.10 -21.34
N VAL A 221 -0.27 -3.33 -20.11
CA VAL A 221 0.86 -2.58 -19.53
C VAL A 221 2.16 -3.21 -20.01
N PRO A 222 3.07 -2.45 -20.66
CA PRO A 222 4.38 -2.95 -21.04
C PRO A 222 5.12 -3.62 -19.89
N ALA A 223 5.75 -4.79 -20.12
CA ALA A 223 6.43 -5.55 -19.08
C ALA A 223 7.57 -4.77 -18.37
N ALA A 224 8.13 -3.76 -19.05
CA ALA A 224 9.16 -2.88 -18.48
C ALA A 224 8.64 -1.93 -17.39
N LEU A 225 7.33 -1.66 -17.37
CA LEU A 225 6.68 -0.76 -16.41
C LEU A 225 6.19 -1.55 -15.18
N PRO A 226 6.68 -1.24 -13.97
CA PRO A 226 6.23 -1.87 -12.74
C PRO A 226 4.77 -1.51 -12.44
N ARG A 227 4.03 -2.46 -11.87
CA ARG A 227 2.63 -2.31 -11.47
C ARG A 227 2.51 -2.23 -9.95
N LEU A 228 2.21 -1.04 -9.45
CA LEU A 228 1.92 -0.77 -8.03
C LEU A 228 0.43 -0.87 -7.76
N LEU A 229 -0.02 -1.84 -6.97
CA LEU A 229 -1.42 -1.98 -6.57
C LEU A 229 -1.69 -1.26 -5.24
N LEU A 230 -2.75 -0.45 -5.20
CA LEU A 230 -3.15 0.31 -4.02
C LEU A 230 -4.28 -0.39 -3.24
N ASN A 231 -4.27 -0.23 -1.91
CA ASN A 231 -5.29 -0.65 -0.95
C ASN A 231 -5.54 -2.16 -0.78
N ILE A 232 -5.11 -2.99 -1.71
CA ILE A 232 -5.19 -4.45 -1.56
C ILE A 232 -4.05 -4.95 -0.69
N GLY A 233 -4.38 -5.57 0.43
CA GLY A 233 -3.40 -6.14 1.35
C GLY A 233 -3.84 -7.40 2.08
N GLN A 234 -5.05 -7.93 1.81
CA GLN A 234 -5.41 -9.24 2.35
C GLN A 234 -4.52 -10.32 1.71
N PRO A 235 -3.95 -11.27 2.48
CA PRO A 235 -2.96 -12.22 1.94
C PRO A 235 -3.43 -13.01 0.71
N LEU A 236 -4.67 -13.52 0.71
CA LEU A 236 -5.24 -14.22 -0.45
C LEU A 236 -5.28 -13.34 -1.70
N ASP A 237 -5.73 -12.10 -1.55
CA ASP A 237 -5.80 -11.12 -2.64
C ASP A 237 -4.43 -10.72 -3.17
N VAL A 238 -3.44 -10.61 -2.27
CA VAL A 238 -2.05 -10.33 -2.64
C VAL A 238 -1.51 -11.47 -3.50
N LEU A 239 -1.69 -12.73 -3.10
CA LEU A 239 -1.21 -13.87 -3.88
C LEU A 239 -1.89 -13.98 -5.25
N ALA A 240 -3.22 -13.76 -5.30
CA ALA A 240 -3.95 -13.71 -6.56
C ALA A 240 -3.40 -12.59 -7.48
N SER A 241 -3.18 -11.39 -6.93
CA SER A 241 -2.66 -10.24 -7.67
C SER A 241 -1.22 -10.43 -8.15
N VAL A 242 -0.35 -11.07 -7.35
CA VAL A 242 1.02 -11.44 -7.77
C VAL A 242 0.97 -12.43 -8.94
N GLY A 243 0.05 -13.40 -8.91
CA GLY A 243 -0.19 -14.32 -10.02
C GLY A 243 -0.58 -13.61 -11.32
N LEU A 244 -1.23 -12.45 -11.21
CA LEU A 244 -1.67 -11.61 -12.32
C LEU A 244 -0.67 -10.50 -12.71
N GLY A 245 0.57 -10.57 -12.20
CA GLY A 245 1.68 -9.70 -12.63
C GLY A 245 1.78 -8.36 -11.91
N VAL A 246 1.21 -8.24 -10.70
CA VAL A 246 1.44 -7.08 -9.82
C VAL A 246 2.79 -7.18 -9.13
N ASP A 247 3.55 -6.07 -9.15
CA ASP A 247 4.94 -6.03 -8.68
C ASP A 247 5.08 -5.41 -7.28
N ALA A 248 4.22 -4.48 -6.89
CA ALA A 248 4.32 -3.80 -5.60
C ALA A 248 2.94 -3.54 -4.99
N PHE A 249 2.86 -3.50 -3.67
CA PHE A 249 1.61 -3.31 -2.94
C PHE A 249 1.76 -2.18 -1.94
N MET A 250 1.05 -1.07 -2.15
CA MET A 250 0.93 -0.01 -1.15
C MET A 250 -0.40 -0.17 -0.42
N SER A 251 -0.33 -0.56 0.85
CA SER A 251 -1.52 -0.91 1.65
C SER A 251 -1.33 -0.59 3.13
N SER A 252 -2.42 -0.18 3.77
CA SER A 252 -2.53 -0.02 5.22
C SER A 252 -3.01 -1.28 5.93
N TYR A 253 -3.07 -2.44 5.27
CA TYR A 253 -3.63 -3.66 5.85
C TYR A 253 -3.03 -4.03 7.23
N PRO A 254 -1.70 -4.09 7.45
CA PRO A 254 -1.12 -4.33 8.77
C PRO A 254 -1.55 -3.31 9.84
N LEU A 255 -1.73 -2.04 9.46
CA LEU A 255 -2.22 -0.99 10.36
C LEU A 255 -3.70 -1.18 10.69
N ILE A 256 -4.53 -1.45 9.68
CA ILE A 256 -5.97 -1.68 9.83
C ILE A 256 -6.23 -2.87 10.75
N VAL A 257 -5.58 -4.01 10.51
CA VAL A 257 -5.77 -5.19 11.37
C VAL A 257 -5.34 -4.90 12.80
N THR A 258 -4.26 -4.13 13.00
CA THR A 258 -3.84 -3.69 14.34
C THR A 258 -4.90 -2.84 15.05
N LYS A 259 -5.44 -1.81 14.37
CA LYS A 259 -6.51 -0.94 14.93
C LYS A 259 -7.73 -1.75 15.38
N PHE A 260 -8.04 -2.84 14.67
CA PHE A 260 -9.13 -3.75 15.03
C PHE A 260 -8.73 -4.87 16.00
N ALA A 261 -7.55 -4.76 16.64
CA ALA A 261 -6.99 -5.72 17.60
C ALA A 261 -6.71 -7.13 17.05
N TYR A 262 -6.42 -7.22 15.75
CA TYR A 262 -6.04 -8.47 15.10
C TYR A 262 -4.53 -8.64 15.03
N ALA A 263 -4.06 -9.85 15.34
CA ALA A 263 -2.71 -10.32 15.01
C ALA A 263 -2.77 -11.23 13.78
N LEU A 264 -1.88 -11.01 12.81
CA LEU A 264 -1.72 -11.88 11.65
C LEU A 264 -1.04 -13.20 12.06
N VAL A 265 -1.61 -14.33 11.64
CA VAL A 265 -1.14 -15.67 12.05
C VAL A 265 -1.18 -16.69 10.91
N PHE A 266 -1.33 -16.23 9.67
CA PHE A 266 -1.29 -17.11 8.51
C PHE A 266 0.10 -17.72 8.32
N TRP A 267 0.12 -18.90 7.69
CA TRP A 267 1.31 -19.64 7.33
C TRP A 267 2.19 -18.89 6.33
N THR A 268 3.49 -18.95 6.55
CA THR A 268 4.53 -18.59 5.60
C THR A 268 5.43 -19.80 5.40
N ASP A 269 6.04 -19.99 4.23
CA ASP A 269 6.87 -21.19 3.92
C ASP A 269 8.23 -21.20 4.67
N ASN A 270 8.23 -20.79 5.94
CA ASN A 270 9.35 -20.79 6.86
C ASN A 270 9.05 -21.71 8.05
N GLU A 271 10.09 -22.33 8.60
CA GLU A 271 9.98 -23.26 9.75
C GLU A 271 9.30 -22.60 10.97
N SER A 272 9.36 -21.27 11.06
CA SER A 272 8.78 -20.44 12.11
C SER A 272 7.24 -20.31 12.08
N THR A 273 6.52 -20.94 11.16
CA THR A 273 5.03 -20.94 11.18
C THR A 273 4.42 -22.34 11.00
N ALA A 274 5.20 -23.38 11.33
CA ALA A 274 4.83 -24.78 11.16
C ALA A 274 3.56 -25.19 11.93
N GLU A 275 3.25 -24.54 13.06
CA GLU A 275 1.94 -24.65 13.72
C GLU A 275 0.94 -23.70 13.07
N ALA A 276 0.55 -24.05 11.84
CA ALA A 276 -0.30 -23.18 11.07
C ALA A 276 -1.69 -23.08 11.69
N MET A 277 -2.11 -21.85 11.97
CA MET A 277 -3.48 -21.57 12.42
C MET A 277 -4.44 -21.71 11.22
N GLU A 278 -5.67 -22.16 11.48
CA GLU A 278 -6.75 -22.32 10.48
C GLU A 278 -7.27 -20.98 9.94
N THR A 279 -6.85 -19.86 10.55
CA THR A 279 -7.27 -18.52 10.16
C THR A 279 -6.07 -17.67 9.78
N THR A 280 -6.31 -16.62 8.98
CA THR A 280 -5.24 -15.68 8.61
C THR A 280 -4.90 -14.69 9.71
N LYS A 281 -5.80 -14.50 10.67
CA LYS A 281 -5.69 -13.55 11.77
C LYS A 281 -6.52 -14.00 12.97
N ILE A 282 -6.16 -13.55 14.15
CA ILE A 282 -6.89 -13.76 15.41
C ILE A 282 -7.24 -12.42 16.06
N ASN A 283 -8.43 -12.32 16.65
CA ASN A 283 -8.86 -11.12 17.37
C ASN A 283 -8.46 -11.24 18.85
N LEU A 284 -7.50 -10.43 19.29
CA LEU A 284 -7.01 -10.49 20.67
C LEU A 284 -7.96 -9.86 21.69
N ARG A 285 -9.11 -9.33 21.27
CA ARG A 285 -10.22 -9.00 22.20
C ARG A 285 -11.05 -10.21 22.61
N ASP A 286 -10.91 -11.35 21.93
CA ASP A 286 -11.70 -12.53 22.26
C ASP A 286 -11.32 -13.10 23.63
N LYS A 287 -12.34 -13.46 24.44
CA LYS A 287 -12.15 -13.99 25.80
C LYS A 287 -11.29 -15.25 25.86
N GLN A 288 -11.25 -16.03 24.78
CA GLN A 288 -10.41 -17.22 24.69
C GLN A 288 -8.92 -16.92 24.92
N TYR A 289 -8.48 -15.69 24.66
CA TYR A 289 -7.09 -15.29 24.81
C TYR A 289 -6.74 -14.76 26.21
N GLU A 290 -7.71 -14.52 27.11
CA GLU A 290 -7.48 -13.97 28.46
C GLU A 290 -6.47 -14.78 29.29
N ARG A 291 -6.36 -16.08 29.03
CA ARG A 291 -5.45 -17.01 29.73
C ARG A 291 -4.49 -17.74 28.80
N ASP A 292 -4.42 -17.34 27.53
CA ASP A 292 -3.53 -17.97 26.55
C ASP A 292 -2.10 -17.46 26.71
N ALA A 293 -1.24 -18.29 27.32
CA ALA A 293 0.17 -17.99 27.57
C ALA A 293 1.06 -18.11 26.32
N ARG A 294 0.53 -18.57 25.18
CA ARG A 294 1.29 -18.70 23.92
C ARG A 294 1.62 -17.32 23.33
N PRO A 295 2.69 -17.22 22.51
CA PRO A 295 2.97 -16.01 21.73
C PRO A 295 1.86 -15.75 20.69
N LEU A 296 1.85 -14.57 20.06
CA LEU A 296 0.88 -14.26 19.00
C LEU A 296 0.94 -15.30 17.88
N LEU A 297 2.15 -15.61 17.42
CA LEU A 297 2.45 -16.64 16.44
C LEU A 297 3.66 -17.46 16.92
N PRO A 298 3.50 -18.77 17.20
CA PRO A 298 4.63 -19.65 17.52
C PRO A 298 5.70 -19.58 16.42
N GLY A 299 6.97 -19.48 16.80
CA GLY A 299 8.11 -19.38 15.88
C GLY A 299 8.42 -17.97 15.34
N CYS A 300 7.51 -17.00 15.48
CA CYS A 300 7.78 -15.62 15.07
C CYS A 300 8.86 -14.97 15.95
N SER A 301 9.84 -14.34 15.31
CA SER A 301 11.01 -13.73 15.98
C SER A 301 10.81 -12.28 16.42
N CYS A 302 9.64 -11.69 16.18
CA CYS A 302 9.36 -10.32 16.55
C CYS A 302 9.38 -10.13 18.08
N PHE A 303 9.64 -8.91 18.54
CA PHE A 303 9.71 -8.60 19.98
C PHE A 303 8.43 -9.00 20.74
N ALA A 304 7.26 -8.77 20.14
CA ALA A 304 5.98 -9.12 20.75
C ALA A 304 5.86 -10.63 21.00
N CYS A 305 6.17 -11.47 20.02
CA CYS A 305 6.15 -12.93 20.16
C CYS A 305 7.26 -13.47 21.09
N ALA A 306 8.43 -12.82 21.09
CA ALA A 306 9.55 -13.25 21.92
C ALA A 306 9.39 -12.95 23.42
N ARG A 307 8.58 -11.94 23.78
CA ARG A 307 8.50 -11.42 25.16
C ARG A 307 7.10 -11.43 25.77
N HIS A 308 6.05 -11.50 24.95
CA HIS A 308 4.67 -11.34 25.41
C HIS A 308 3.78 -12.49 24.96
N SER A 309 2.76 -12.76 25.76
CA SER A 309 1.71 -13.74 25.46
C SER A 309 0.47 -13.07 24.89
N ARG A 310 -0.39 -13.87 24.25
CA ARG A 310 -1.73 -13.44 23.81
C ARG A 310 -2.56 -12.90 25.00
N ALA A 311 -2.45 -13.53 26.18
CA ALA A 311 -3.10 -13.06 27.41
C ALA A 311 -2.66 -11.66 27.82
N TYR A 312 -1.37 -11.35 27.71
CA TYR A 312 -0.88 -10.01 28.05
C TYR A 312 -1.41 -8.95 27.08
N ILE A 313 -1.40 -9.23 25.77
CA ILE A 313 -1.93 -8.29 24.78
C ILE A 313 -3.45 -8.11 24.93
N ASN A 314 -4.20 -9.20 25.18
CA ASN A 314 -5.62 -9.13 25.52
C ASN A 314 -5.87 -8.23 26.75
N HIS A 315 -5.07 -8.39 27.81
CA HIS A 315 -5.14 -7.52 28.98
C HIS A 315 -4.91 -6.05 28.61
N LEU A 316 -3.83 -5.72 27.89
CA LEU A 316 -3.53 -4.34 27.46
C LEU A 316 -4.67 -3.72 26.65
N LEU A 317 -5.28 -4.49 25.74
CA LEU A 317 -6.43 -4.06 24.94
C LEU A 317 -7.65 -3.75 25.83
N ASN A 318 -7.89 -4.56 26.86
CA ASN A 318 -9.03 -4.41 27.78
C ASN A 318 -8.85 -3.21 28.74
N VAL A 319 -7.61 -2.89 29.10
CA VAL A 319 -7.31 -1.70 29.93
C VAL A 319 -7.02 -0.44 29.10
N HIS A 320 -7.21 -0.50 27.77
CA HIS A 320 -6.99 0.61 26.84
C HIS A 320 -5.56 1.19 26.86
N GLU A 321 -4.57 0.32 27.07
CA GLU A 321 -3.16 0.71 27.04
C GLU A 321 -2.63 0.77 25.60
N MET A 322 -2.06 1.93 25.21
CA MET A 322 -1.53 2.14 23.85
C MET A 322 -0.42 1.17 23.45
N LEU A 323 0.26 0.57 24.45
CA LEU A 323 1.28 -0.46 24.23
C LEU A 323 0.73 -1.66 23.44
N ALA A 324 -0.57 -1.97 23.56
CA ALA A 324 -1.20 -3.03 22.77
C ALA A 324 -1.01 -2.80 21.27
N ASP A 325 -1.31 -1.59 20.79
CA ASP A 325 -1.23 -1.24 19.38
C ASP A 325 0.23 -1.22 18.88
N VAL A 326 1.17 -0.77 19.72
CA VAL A 326 2.61 -0.81 19.41
C VAL A 326 3.09 -2.26 19.19
N LEU A 327 2.76 -3.17 20.12
CA LEU A 327 3.18 -4.57 20.05
C LEU A 327 2.50 -5.31 18.88
N LEU A 328 1.20 -5.07 18.68
CA LEU A 328 0.46 -5.65 17.56
C LEU A 328 1.00 -5.17 16.22
N TYR A 329 1.26 -3.87 16.06
CA TYR A 329 1.71 -3.35 14.78
C TYR A 329 3.13 -3.80 14.46
N MET A 330 4.00 -3.89 15.47
CA MET A 330 5.33 -4.48 15.32
C MET A 330 5.27 -5.93 14.84
N HIS A 331 4.40 -6.75 15.44
CA HIS A 331 4.17 -8.13 15.01
C HIS A 331 3.63 -8.20 13.58
N ASN A 332 2.57 -7.43 13.30
CA ASN A 332 1.90 -7.46 12.00
C ASN A 332 2.82 -6.99 10.87
N MET A 333 3.64 -5.96 11.09
CA MET A 333 4.64 -5.52 10.11
C MET A 333 5.72 -6.58 9.88
N HIS A 334 6.29 -7.14 10.96
CA HIS A 334 7.31 -8.19 10.85
C HIS A 334 6.79 -9.40 10.08
N HIS A 335 5.59 -9.89 10.43
CA HIS A 335 4.98 -11.04 9.79
C HIS A 335 4.62 -10.78 8.32
N TYR A 336 4.15 -9.57 8.01
CA TYR A 336 3.78 -9.20 6.64
C TYR A 336 5.02 -9.00 5.74
N TYR A 337 6.17 -8.57 6.27
CA TYR A 337 7.42 -8.61 5.52
C TYR A 337 7.90 -10.04 5.26
N ALA A 338 7.83 -10.92 6.26
CA ALA A 338 8.15 -12.34 6.10
C ALA A 338 7.28 -13.01 5.03
N PHE A 339 6.00 -12.63 4.93
CA PHE A 339 5.10 -13.06 3.86
C PHE A 339 5.61 -12.69 2.46
N PHE A 340 5.98 -11.43 2.24
CA PHE A 340 6.53 -10.99 0.96
C PHE A 340 7.88 -11.65 0.65
N ALA A 341 8.71 -11.93 1.67
CA ALA A 341 9.94 -12.70 1.50
C ALA A 341 9.65 -14.14 1.05
N ALA A 342 8.65 -14.81 1.64
CA ALA A 342 8.22 -16.14 1.24
C ALA A 342 7.66 -16.17 -0.19
N ILE A 343 6.88 -15.16 -0.60
CA ILE A 343 6.42 -15.01 -1.98
C ILE A 343 7.61 -14.93 -2.93
N ARG A 344 8.60 -14.06 -2.65
CA ARG A 344 9.80 -13.94 -3.49
C ARG A 344 10.59 -15.24 -3.56
N ALA A 345 10.74 -15.95 -2.44
CA ALA A 345 11.43 -17.24 -2.40
C ALA A 345 10.72 -18.30 -3.25
N SER A 346 9.39 -18.41 -3.15
CA SER A 346 8.61 -19.35 -3.95
C SER A 346 8.66 -19.04 -5.45
N ILE A 347 8.72 -17.76 -5.84
CA ILE A 347 8.92 -17.35 -7.23
C ILE A 347 10.32 -17.75 -7.71
N ALA A 348 11.37 -17.46 -6.93
CA ALA A 348 12.75 -17.80 -7.26
C ALA A 348 12.95 -19.32 -7.42
N ASN A 349 12.24 -20.12 -6.62
CA ASN A 349 12.27 -21.58 -6.66
C ASN A 349 11.33 -22.20 -7.70
N GLY A 350 10.54 -21.40 -8.43
CA GLY A 350 9.55 -21.90 -9.40
C GLY A 350 8.34 -22.63 -8.77
N THR A 351 8.11 -22.46 -7.47
CA THR A 351 7.04 -23.12 -6.69
C THR A 351 5.87 -22.20 -6.33
N PHE A 352 5.85 -20.96 -6.85
CA PHE A 352 4.83 -19.95 -6.51
C PHE A 352 3.39 -20.41 -6.71
N GLU A 353 3.07 -21.08 -7.83
CA GLU A 353 1.71 -21.56 -8.10
C GLU A 353 1.25 -22.56 -7.02
N ARG A 354 2.12 -23.51 -6.65
CA ARG A 354 1.86 -24.46 -5.55
C ARG A 354 1.68 -23.72 -4.23
N TYR A 355 2.57 -22.77 -3.91
CA TYR A 355 2.49 -21.97 -2.69
C TYR A 355 1.15 -21.22 -2.59
N ARG A 356 0.69 -20.60 -3.69
CA ARG A 356 -0.61 -19.92 -3.75
C ARG A 356 -1.76 -20.90 -3.53
N ASP A 357 -1.74 -22.03 -4.22
CA ASP A 357 -2.86 -22.99 -4.18
C ASP A 357 -2.99 -23.62 -2.79
N GLU A 358 -1.87 -24.02 -2.17
CA GLU A 358 -1.83 -24.52 -0.78
C GLU A 358 -2.33 -23.46 0.21
N PHE A 359 -1.89 -22.21 0.07
CA PHE A 359 -2.36 -21.10 0.90
C PHE A 359 -3.88 -20.88 0.73
N THR A 360 -4.37 -20.93 -0.50
CA THR A 360 -5.79 -20.73 -0.80
C THR A 360 -6.65 -21.85 -0.23
N THR A 361 -6.28 -23.11 -0.44
CA THR A 361 -6.97 -24.28 0.12
C THR A 361 -7.04 -24.25 1.65
N LYS A 362 -6.01 -23.70 2.29
CA LYS A 362 -5.94 -23.57 3.74
C LYS A 362 -6.85 -22.49 4.31
N TYR A 363 -6.95 -21.33 3.64
CA TYR A 363 -7.57 -20.13 4.21
C TYR A 363 -8.89 -19.71 3.58
N THR A 364 -9.43 -20.53 2.68
CA THR A 364 -10.71 -20.28 1.98
C THR A 364 -11.82 -21.24 2.43
N GLN A 365 -11.56 -22.09 3.43
CA GLN A 365 -12.54 -23.02 4.00
C GLN A 365 -13.50 -22.34 4.98
#